data_AF-A0AAV7XXB8-F1
#
_entry.id   AF-A0AAV7XXB8-F1
#
_cell.length_a   1.000
_cell.length_b   1.000
_cell.length_c   1.000
_cell.angle_alpha   90.00
_cell.angle_beta   90.00
_cell.angle_gamma   90.00
#
_symmetry.space_group_name_H-M   'P 1'
#
loop_
_entity.id
_entity.type
_entity.pdbx_description
1 polymer ?
#
loop_
_entity_poly.entity_id
_entity_poly.type
_entity_poly.pdbx_seq_one_letter_code
_entity_poly.pdbx_strand_id
1 'polypeptide(L)'
;MRGTVLVILGVLACVTARHLRAEDEALPPGLLIGAGVSACQAEGAWNLSGKAESVLDKVAHSNKVFPANVDVAADHYHRYKEDLAYAKEMHFNSHRFSISWSRVLPTGDANNPSMEGVSFYHEYIKEIKAAGMEPMVTMSHFDHPFTLEESSKGWTNAAMISKFEEYANFLFKTYGSEVKYWTTINEPNMFCNYFTTILFKAGLAPNADNDIYRCLHHITLAHLRVYRLYKDLYYKTQQGLVGCSAMLWPTVPATTNSEDMEAAEAFIEMYTGTVLHPLIYGEYPPVTRYLVDKRSKELGLPESRLPHFTQEEKAQLEEQPTDFIALNVYSGFKASYKLNDSDGDAKPKMLGPISYDMPFLKLTGVSDFGGDVDRLTHDAILRVWDSYHKPIVIAENGFGDTLGLGINDDLRAAYHSASLRSLIRSMNEYGINVLGYYVWALLDVFEFSAGYSGRPFGLVHVDYESGSLKRTLKESSKFFIKLGETGKVPYVAPPEQSTEPAPSTALPSTPTALPSTPTAPSSTPTAQSTATSLPSTTTQPPSTSASTRGPTTSEKPPSTTPSSSSCASVSSLVLTILASSSVLRR
;
A
#
# COMPACT_ATOMS: atom_id res chain seq x y z
N MET A 1 6.53 31.71 46.66
CA MET A 1 6.05 31.03 45.44
C MET A 1 6.40 29.55 45.53
N ARG A 2 5.52 28.67 46.06
CA ARG A 2 5.76 27.21 46.10
C ARG A 2 4.52 26.35 45.77
N GLY A 3 3.30 26.87 45.86
CA GLY A 3 2.08 26.12 45.45
C GLY A 3 1.87 26.02 43.93
N THR A 4 2.21 27.08 43.18
CA THR A 4 1.85 27.19 41.75
C THR A 4 2.56 26.18 40.84
N VAL A 5 3.79 25.77 41.18
CA VAL A 5 4.59 24.84 40.36
C VAL A 5 4.03 23.42 40.40
N LEU A 6 3.47 22.99 41.54
CA LEU A 6 2.87 21.65 41.67
C LEU A 6 1.63 21.48 40.79
N VAL A 7 0.83 22.54 40.62
CA VAL A 7 -0.40 22.50 39.82
C VAL A 7 -0.10 22.33 38.33
N ILE A 8 0.93 23.01 37.81
CA ILE A 8 1.31 22.92 36.39
C ILE A 8 1.88 21.52 36.08
N LEU A 9 2.74 20.97 36.95
CA LEU A 9 3.22 19.58 36.81
C LEU A 9 2.07 18.56 36.91
N GLY A 10 1.11 18.76 37.82
CA GLY A 10 -0.07 17.90 37.94
C GLY A 10 -0.97 17.93 36.70
N VAL A 11 -1.18 19.10 36.08
CA VAL A 11 -1.96 19.22 34.84
C VAL A 11 -1.25 18.54 33.67
N LEU A 12 0.06 18.75 33.49
CA LEU A 12 0.82 18.15 32.38
C LEU A 12 0.90 16.62 32.50
N ALA A 13 1.05 16.10 33.72
CA ALA A 13 0.98 14.66 34.00
C ALA A 13 -0.43 14.09 33.78
N CYS A 14 -1.50 14.83 34.10
CA CYS A 14 -2.87 14.40 33.85
C CYS A 14 -3.27 14.37 32.37
N VAL A 15 -2.66 15.19 31.51
CA VAL A 15 -2.86 15.12 30.05
C VAL A 15 -2.17 13.87 29.50
N THR A 16 -0.87 13.70 29.76
CA THR A 16 -0.11 12.52 29.28
C THR A 16 -0.66 11.19 29.83
N ALA A 17 -1.20 11.16 31.04
CA ALA A 17 -1.80 9.96 31.62
C ALA A 17 -3.17 9.56 31.02
N ARG A 18 -3.87 10.43 30.27
CA ARG A 18 -5.16 10.07 29.66
C ARG A 18 -5.02 9.05 28.53
N HIS A 19 -4.07 9.26 27.62
CA HIS A 19 -3.83 8.35 26.50
C HIS A 19 -3.40 6.93 26.92
N LEU A 20 -2.91 6.75 28.15
CA LEU A 20 -2.40 5.48 28.69
C LEU A 20 -3.38 4.71 29.59
N ARG A 21 -4.60 5.20 29.81
CA ARG A 21 -5.58 4.49 30.68
C ARG A 21 -6.07 3.18 30.06
N ALA A 22 -5.98 2.09 30.82
CA ALA A 22 -6.57 0.78 30.51
C ALA A 22 -8.08 0.75 30.82
N GLU A 23 -8.82 1.71 30.27
CA GLU A 23 -10.29 1.86 30.39
C GLU A 23 -10.93 1.58 29.01
N ASP A 24 -12.04 0.83 28.97
CA ASP A 24 -12.73 0.46 27.71
C ASP A 24 -13.41 1.69 27.07
N GLU A 25 -13.17 1.91 25.77
CA GLU A 25 -13.70 3.07 25.03
C GLU A 25 -15.07 2.75 24.41
N ALA A 26 -16.08 3.59 24.62
CA ALA A 26 -17.41 3.38 24.01
C ALA A 26 -17.41 3.72 22.51
N LEU A 27 -18.02 2.86 21.68
CA LEU A 27 -18.11 3.11 20.25
C LEU A 27 -19.01 4.33 19.94
N PRO A 28 -18.55 5.29 19.13
CA PRO A 28 -19.38 6.40 18.66
C PRO A 28 -20.61 5.90 17.87
N PRO A 29 -21.83 6.40 18.16
CA PRO A 29 -23.03 6.00 17.44
C PRO A 29 -22.92 6.27 15.93
N GLY A 30 -23.18 5.25 15.11
CA GLY A 30 -23.13 5.36 13.65
C GLY A 30 -21.76 5.12 13.03
N LEU A 31 -20.70 4.88 13.82
CA LEU A 31 -19.40 4.45 13.29
C LEU A 31 -19.51 3.07 12.63
N LEU A 32 -19.06 2.95 11.39
CA LEU A 32 -19.00 1.67 10.68
C LEU A 32 -17.79 0.85 11.18
N ILE A 33 -18.03 -0.35 11.72
CA ILE A 33 -17.00 -1.30 12.13
C ILE A 33 -17.17 -2.57 11.30
N GLY A 34 -16.11 -2.97 10.61
CA GLY A 34 -16.13 -4.09 9.69
C GLY A 34 -14.77 -4.76 9.49
N ALA A 35 -14.74 -5.68 8.53
CA ALA A 35 -13.52 -6.26 7.99
C ALA A 35 -13.53 -6.22 6.46
N GLY A 36 -12.35 -6.25 5.87
CA GLY A 36 -12.11 -6.15 4.44
C GLY A 36 -11.75 -7.48 3.77
N VAL A 37 -12.08 -7.60 2.48
CA VAL A 37 -11.44 -8.50 1.51
C VAL A 37 -11.19 -7.74 0.19
N SER A 38 -10.29 -8.23 -0.65
CA SER A 38 -10.19 -7.82 -2.06
C SER A 38 -10.52 -9.00 -2.96
N ALA A 39 -11.18 -8.73 -4.08
CA ALA A 39 -11.58 -9.75 -5.04
C ALA A 39 -10.40 -10.60 -5.48
N CYS A 40 -9.30 -9.94 -5.83
CA CYS A 40 -8.11 -10.54 -6.41
C CYS A 40 -7.25 -11.36 -5.42
N GLN A 41 -7.41 -11.16 -4.10
CA GLN A 41 -6.72 -11.94 -3.08
C GLN A 41 -7.60 -13.02 -2.41
N ALA A 42 -8.92 -12.94 -2.56
CA ALA A 42 -9.88 -13.82 -1.87
C ALA A 42 -10.78 -14.68 -2.77
N GLU A 43 -11.29 -14.15 -3.89
CA GLU A 43 -12.37 -14.80 -4.66
C GLU A 43 -11.96 -16.13 -5.30
N GLY A 44 -10.79 -16.17 -5.94
CA GLY A 44 -10.43 -17.25 -6.84
C GLY A 44 -11.35 -17.30 -8.05
N ALA A 45 -11.74 -18.50 -8.48
CA ALA A 45 -12.63 -18.74 -9.61
C ALA A 45 -12.18 -17.94 -10.86
N TRP A 46 -10.87 -17.94 -11.13
CA TRP A 46 -10.21 -16.90 -11.93
C TRP A 46 -10.63 -16.82 -13.39
N ASN A 47 -11.13 -17.93 -13.95
CA ASN A 47 -11.60 -18.10 -15.32
C ASN A 47 -13.06 -18.56 -15.40
N LEU A 48 -13.77 -18.59 -14.27
CA LEU A 48 -15.18 -18.96 -14.20
C LEU A 48 -16.07 -17.74 -14.45
N SER A 49 -17.32 -17.99 -14.85
CA SER A 49 -18.36 -16.95 -14.97
C SER A 49 -17.92 -15.76 -15.82
N GLY A 50 -17.31 -16.06 -16.97
CA GLY A 50 -16.83 -15.09 -17.96
C GLY A 50 -15.61 -14.27 -17.55
N LYS A 51 -15.03 -14.46 -16.34
CA LYS A 51 -13.87 -13.68 -15.89
C LYS A 51 -12.66 -13.89 -16.81
N ALA A 52 -12.01 -12.79 -17.17
CA ALA A 52 -10.72 -12.79 -17.88
C ALA A 52 -9.54 -12.65 -16.91
N GLU A 53 -8.32 -12.78 -17.42
CA GLU A 53 -7.12 -12.46 -16.64
C GLU A 53 -7.04 -10.95 -16.37
N SER A 54 -7.00 -10.58 -15.09
CA SER A 54 -6.51 -9.30 -14.64
C SER A 54 -4.98 -9.23 -14.73
N VAL A 55 -4.44 -8.04 -14.49
CA VAL A 55 -3.00 -7.85 -14.29
C VAL A 55 -2.44 -8.69 -13.13
N LEU A 56 -3.22 -8.98 -12.08
CA LEU A 56 -2.75 -9.82 -10.97
C LEU A 56 -2.67 -11.30 -11.39
N ASP A 57 -3.69 -11.81 -12.07
CA ASP A 57 -3.71 -13.20 -12.57
C ASP A 57 -2.49 -13.45 -13.45
N LYS A 58 -2.16 -12.53 -14.37
CA LYS A 58 -0.96 -12.62 -15.22
C LYS A 58 0.35 -12.62 -14.44
N VAL A 59 0.48 -11.80 -13.39
CA VAL A 59 1.69 -11.80 -12.55
C VAL A 59 1.82 -13.14 -11.82
N ALA A 60 0.73 -13.66 -11.25
CA ALA A 60 0.67 -14.97 -10.63
C ALA A 60 1.07 -16.09 -11.61
N HIS A 61 0.38 -16.19 -12.76
CA HIS A 61 0.66 -17.17 -13.82
C HIS A 61 2.08 -17.05 -14.40
N SER A 62 2.75 -15.89 -14.28
CA SER A 62 4.14 -15.72 -14.72
C SER A 62 5.14 -16.59 -13.94
N ASN A 63 4.81 -16.99 -12.69
CA ASN A 63 5.67 -17.73 -11.77
C ASN A 63 7.06 -17.10 -11.51
N LYS A 64 7.21 -15.77 -11.73
CA LYS A 64 8.49 -15.04 -11.57
C LYS A 64 8.60 -14.17 -10.32
N VAL A 65 7.48 -13.81 -9.69
CA VAL A 65 7.45 -12.77 -8.64
C VAL A 65 6.69 -13.19 -7.38
N PHE A 66 5.63 -13.98 -7.51
CA PHE A 66 4.86 -14.52 -6.40
C PHE A 66 5.19 -16.00 -6.15
N PRO A 67 5.10 -16.49 -4.90
CA PRO A 67 5.38 -17.89 -4.55
C PRO A 67 4.23 -18.85 -4.88
N ALA A 68 3.04 -18.32 -5.19
CA ALA A 68 1.84 -19.08 -5.53
C ALA A 68 0.94 -18.28 -6.49
N ASN A 69 -0.07 -18.93 -7.05
CA ASN A 69 -1.09 -18.32 -7.90
C ASN A 69 -2.37 -17.97 -7.12
N VAL A 70 -3.30 -17.26 -7.78
CA VAL A 70 -4.58 -16.78 -7.21
C VAL A 70 -5.80 -17.55 -7.72
N ASP A 71 -5.59 -18.63 -8.49
CA ASP A 71 -6.63 -19.37 -9.21
C ASP A 71 -7.87 -19.73 -8.38
N VAL A 72 -7.60 -20.19 -7.15
CA VAL A 72 -8.60 -20.63 -6.17
C VAL A 72 -8.66 -19.66 -4.99
N ALA A 73 -7.53 -19.05 -4.58
CA ALA A 73 -7.45 -18.17 -3.40
C ALA A 73 -8.19 -18.78 -2.19
N ALA A 74 -8.95 -17.97 -1.43
CA ALA A 74 -9.81 -18.48 -0.36
C ALA A 74 -11.11 -19.16 -0.88
N ASP A 75 -11.32 -19.29 -2.18
CA ASP A 75 -12.57 -19.75 -2.82
C ASP A 75 -13.80 -18.93 -2.41
N HIS A 76 -13.58 -17.65 -2.08
CA HIS A 76 -14.62 -16.74 -1.60
C HIS A 76 -15.73 -16.53 -2.64
N TYR A 77 -15.45 -16.69 -3.94
CA TYR A 77 -16.47 -16.65 -5.00
C TYR A 77 -17.61 -17.65 -4.78
N HIS A 78 -17.30 -18.86 -4.29
CA HIS A 78 -18.32 -19.86 -3.96
C HIS A 78 -18.75 -19.79 -2.48
N ARG A 79 -17.89 -19.30 -1.59
CA ARG A 79 -18.02 -19.43 -0.13
C ARG A 79 -18.38 -18.15 0.64
N TYR A 80 -18.59 -17.02 -0.04
CA TYR A 80 -18.92 -15.73 0.60
C TYR A 80 -20.02 -15.78 1.65
N LYS A 81 -21.02 -16.67 1.54
CA LYS A 81 -22.10 -16.82 2.55
C LYS A 81 -21.61 -17.44 3.88
N GLU A 82 -20.59 -18.30 3.83
CA GLU A 82 -19.88 -18.81 5.01
C GLU A 82 -19.01 -17.70 5.62
N ASP A 83 -18.32 -16.94 4.77
CA ASP A 83 -17.40 -15.88 5.20
C ASP A 83 -18.15 -14.70 5.86
N LEU A 84 -19.30 -14.31 5.31
CA LEU A 84 -20.21 -13.32 5.91
C LEU A 84 -20.85 -13.81 7.22
N ALA A 85 -20.98 -15.12 7.44
CA ALA A 85 -21.49 -15.64 8.71
C ALA A 85 -20.51 -15.35 9.85
N TYR A 86 -19.20 -15.49 9.63
CA TYR A 86 -18.18 -15.09 10.62
C TYR A 86 -18.12 -13.57 10.82
N ALA A 87 -18.28 -12.78 9.76
CA ALA A 87 -18.40 -11.32 9.89
C ALA A 87 -19.59 -10.90 10.77
N LYS A 88 -20.72 -11.61 10.63
CA LYS A 88 -21.93 -11.43 11.44
C LYS A 88 -21.76 -11.94 12.88
N GLU A 89 -21.03 -13.03 13.09
CA GLU A 89 -20.67 -13.55 14.43
C GLU A 89 -19.78 -12.56 15.18
N MET A 90 -18.83 -11.92 14.49
CA MET A 90 -18.04 -10.79 15.01
C MET A 90 -18.83 -9.47 15.13
N HIS A 91 -20.16 -9.50 14.96
CA HIS A 91 -21.06 -8.35 15.13
C HIS A 91 -20.72 -7.11 14.28
N PHE A 92 -20.04 -7.29 13.13
CA PHE A 92 -19.76 -6.20 12.22
C PHE A 92 -21.06 -5.58 11.66
N ASN A 93 -21.07 -4.26 11.50
CA ASN A 93 -22.19 -3.50 10.93
C ASN A 93 -21.92 -3.03 9.49
N SER A 94 -20.73 -3.34 8.96
CA SER A 94 -20.32 -3.03 7.60
C SER A 94 -19.36 -4.07 7.06
N HIS A 95 -19.33 -4.27 5.74
CA HIS A 95 -18.36 -5.11 5.07
C HIS A 95 -17.72 -4.38 3.88
N ARG A 96 -16.38 -4.33 3.85
CA ARG A 96 -15.62 -3.76 2.73
C ARG A 96 -15.16 -4.86 1.78
N PHE A 97 -15.50 -4.73 0.50
CA PHE A 97 -14.98 -5.61 -0.55
C PHE A 97 -14.58 -4.81 -1.79
N SER A 98 -13.91 -5.44 -2.75
CA SER A 98 -13.74 -4.88 -4.10
C SER A 98 -14.53 -5.67 -5.14
N ILE A 99 -14.97 -4.99 -6.20
CA ILE A 99 -15.53 -5.66 -7.39
C ILE A 99 -14.38 -5.89 -8.37
N SER A 100 -14.20 -7.13 -8.85
CA SER A 100 -13.18 -7.37 -9.87
C SER A 100 -13.63 -6.88 -11.22
N TRP A 101 -12.92 -5.87 -11.74
CA TRP A 101 -13.17 -5.30 -13.07
C TRP A 101 -13.08 -6.39 -14.15
N SER A 102 -12.07 -7.28 -14.05
CA SER A 102 -11.90 -8.44 -14.94
C SER A 102 -13.02 -9.50 -14.87
N ARG A 103 -13.82 -9.51 -13.78
CA ARG A 103 -15.00 -10.40 -13.64
C ARG A 103 -16.25 -9.79 -14.23
N VAL A 104 -16.52 -8.49 -14.04
CA VAL A 104 -17.76 -7.86 -14.54
C VAL A 104 -17.64 -7.32 -15.97
N LEU A 105 -16.50 -6.76 -16.38
CA LEU A 105 -16.22 -6.31 -17.76
C LEU A 105 -14.94 -6.99 -18.27
N PRO A 106 -15.01 -8.25 -18.75
CA PRO A 106 -13.82 -9.09 -18.98
C PRO A 106 -12.80 -8.52 -19.97
N THR A 107 -13.24 -7.74 -20.96
CA THR A 107 -12.38 -7.05 -21.94
C THR A 107 -12.03 -5.61 -21.56
N GLY A 108 -12.65 -5.07 -20.51
CA GLY A 108 -12.69 -3.64 -20.20
C GLY A 108 -13.74 -2.83 -20.97
N ASP A 109 -14.62 -3.48 -21.75
CA ASP A 109 -15.72 -2.83 -22.48
C ASP A 109 -17.06 -2.92 -21.72
N ALA A 110 -17.63 -1.77 -21.36
CA ALA A 110 -18.93 -1.67 -20.68
C ALA A 110 -20.13 -2.15 -21.52
N ASN A 111 -19.96 -2.33 -22.84
CA ASN A 111 -20.99 -2.86 -23.73
C ASN A 111 -21.05 -4.40 -23.77
N ASN A 112 -20.03 -5.10 -23.24
CA ASN A 112 -19.95 -6.56 -23.22
C ASN A 112 -19.60 -7.08 -21.80
N PRO A 113 -20.51 -6.89 -20.81
CA PRO A 113 -20.32 -7.39 -19.45
C PRO A 113 -20.49 -8.91 -19.35
N SER A 114 -19.91 -9.51 -18.30
CA SER A 114 -20.28 -10.85 -17.84
C SER A 114 -21.55 -10.79 -17.01
N MET A 115 -22.62 -11.45 -17.46
CA MET A 115 -23.90 -11.46 -16.72
C MET A 115 -23.82 -12.32 -15.47
N GLU A 116 -23.05 -13.41 -15.49
CA GLU A 116 -22.75 -14.27 -14.35
C GLU A 116 -21.86 -13.55 -13.33
N GLY A 117 -20.89 -12.78 -13.81
CA GLY A 117 -20.05 -11.90 -12.98
C GLY A 117 -20.86 -10.82 -12.29
N VAL A 118 -21.81 -10.19 -13.00
CA VAL A 118 -22.76 -9.21 -12.43
C VAL A 118 -23.71 -9.84 -11.41
N SER A 119 -24.25 -11.01 -11.73
CA SER A 119 -25.18 -11.74 -10.85
C SER A 119 -24.53 -12.13 -9.52
N PHE A 120 -23.24 -12.49 -9.54
CA PHE A 120 -22.47 -12.75 -8.33
C PHE A 120 -22.43 -11.54 -7.38
N TYR A 121 -22.08 -10.34 -7.87
CA TYR A 121 -21.99 -9.18 -6.99
C TYR A 121 -23.34 -8.68 -6.50
N HIS A 122 -24.43 -8.81 -7.27
CA HIS A 122 -25.78 -8.56 -6.75
C HIS A 122 -26.14 -9.51 -5.59
N GLU A 123 -25.95 -10.82 -5.76
CA GLU A 123 -26.22 -11.78 -4.68
C GLU A 123 -25.27 -11.58 -3.49
N TYR A 124 -24.03 -11.15 -3.71
CA TYR A 124 -23.09 -10.85 -2.62
C TYR A 124 -23.52 -9.60 -1.82
N ILE A 125 -23.83 -8.49 -2.49
CA ILE A 125 -24.35 -7.25 -1.86
C ILE A 125 -25.64 -7.53 -1.08
N LYS A 126 -26.53 -8.33 -1.65
CA LYS A 126 -27.77 -8.78 -1.02
C LYS A 126 -27.52 -9.61 0.24
N GLU A 127 -26.56 -10.53 0.25
CA GLU A 127 -26.22 -11.32 1.45
C GLU A 127 -25.48 -10.49 2.52
N ILE A 128 -24.63 -9.53 2.14
CA ILE A 128 -24.05 -8.54 3.09
C ILE A 128 -25.18 -7.83 3.84
N LYS A 129 -26.20 -7.37 3.10
CA LYS A 129 -27.34 -6.63 3.67
C LYS A 129 -28.30 -7.55 4.44
N ALA A 130 -28.47 -8.80 4.03
CA ALA A 130 -29.23 -9.82 4.78
C ALA A 130 -28.50 -10.27 6.07
N ALA A 131 -27.17 -10.19 6.10
CA ALA A 131 -26.39 -10.37 7.32
C ALA A 131 -26.64 -9.23 8.33
N GLY A 132 -27.00 -8.03 7.85
CA GLY A 132 -27.23 -6.83 8.65
C GLY A 132 -26.13 -5.78 8.51
N MET A 133 -25.25 -5.93 7.51
CA MET A 133 -24.12 -5.04 7.24
C MET A 133 -24.40 -4.08 6.08
N GLU A 134 -23.84 -2.88 6.14
CA GLU A 134 -23.75 -1.98 4.98
C GLU A 134 -22.61 -2.43 4.03
N PRO A 135 -22.80 -2.46 2.70
CA PRO A 135 -21.72 -2.73 1.76
C PRO A 135 -20.87 -1.48 1.46
N MET A 136 -19.56 -1.58 1.66
CA MET A 136 -18.59 -0.59 1.20
C MET A 136 -17.77 -1.14 0.03
N VAL A 137 -17.91 -0.55 -1.15
CA VAL A 137 -17.34 -1.08 -2.40
C VAL A 137 -16.10 -0.30 -2.83
N THR A 138 -15.02 -1.03 -3.06
CA THR A 138 -13.82 -0.54 -3.77
C THR A 138 -13.93 -0.94 -5.25
N MET A 139 -13.88 0.00 -6.20
CA MET A 139 -14.12 -0.34 -7.62
C MET A 139 -12.93 -1.08 -8.27
N SER A 140 -11.70 -0.78 -7.85
CA SER A 140 -10.48 -1.41 -8.38
C SER A 140 -9.48 -1.66 -7.25
N HIS A 141 -8.99 -2.90 -7.14
CA HIS A 141 -7.98 -3.29 -6.17
C HIS A 141 -6.85 -4.06 -6.89
N PHE A 142 -6.07 -3.31 -7.67
CA PHE A 142 -4.92 -3.78 -8.46
C PHE A 142 -5.25 -4.84 -9.53
N ASP A 143 -6.52 -5.00 -9.93
CA ASP A 143 -7.03 -6.16 -10.68
C ASP A 143 -7.82 -5.80 -11.95
N HIS A 144 -7.39 -4.72 -12.61
CA HIS A 144 -7.94 -4.32 -13.91
C HIS A 144 -7.64 -5.37 -15.02
N PRO A 145 -8.49 -5.48 -16.07
CA PRO A 145 -8.30 -6.46 -17.14
C PRO A 145 -6.96 -6.31 -17.86
N PHE A 146 -6.24 -7.41 -18.07
CA PHE A 146 -4.92 -7.37 -18.72
C PHE A 146 -4.98 -6.88 -20.17
N THR A 147 -6.13 -7.02 -20.84
CA THR A 147 -6.39 -6.44 -22.17
C THR A 147 -6.14 -4.93 -22.22
N LEU A 148 -6.25 -4.22 -21.10
CA LEU A 148 -5.97 -2.78 -21.00
C LEU A 148 -4.47 -2.49 -20.84
N GLU A 149 -3.68 -3.39 -20.23
CA GLU A 149 -2.21 -3.30 -20.30
C GLU A 149 -1.73 -3.58 -21.74
N GLU A 150 -2.22 -4.65 -22.37
CA GLU A 150 -1.81 -5.00 -23.74
C GLU A 150 -2.18 -3.94 -24.78
N SER A 151 -3.39 -3.35 -24.69
CA SER A 151 -3.87 -2.37 -25.65
C SER A 151 -3.46 -0.93 -25.35
N SER A 152 -3.16 -0.58 -24.09
CA SER A 152 -2.91 0.83 -23.71
C SER A 152 -1.70 1.08 -22.80
N LYS A 153 -1.00 0.06 -22.27
CA LYS A 153 0.00 0.18 -21.19
C LYS A 153 -0.57 0.63 -19.85
N GLY A 154 -1.84 0.28 -19.60
CA GLY A 154 -2.53 0.54 -18.35
C GLY A 154 -2.44 2.00 -17.93
N TRP A 155 -2.25 2.22 -16.63
CA TRP A 155 -2.33 3.56 -16.02
C TRP A 155 -1.26 4.55 -16.47
N THR A 156 -0.24 4.12 -17.23
CA THR A 156 0.76 5.02 -17.83
C THR A 156 0.20 5.85 -19.01
N ASN A 157 -1.02 5.54 -19.45
CA ASN A 157 -1.71 6.12 -20.60
C ASN A 157 -3.06 6.76 -20.19
N ALA A 158 -3.33 7.96 -20.71
CA ALA A 158 -4.56 8.70 -20.47
C ALA A 158 -5.84 7.98 -20.93
N ALA A 159 -5.73 6.98 -21.83
CA ALA A 159 -6.85 6.13 -22.23
C ALA A 159 -7.54 5.42 -21.03
N MET A 160 -6.78 5.10 -19.97
CA MET A 160 -7.34 4.51 -18.75
C MET A 160 -8.29 5.44 -17.99
N ILE A 161 -8.18 6.76 -18.14
CA ILE A 161 -9.10 7.72 -17.50
C ILE A 161 -10.52 7.44 -17.99
N SER A 162 -10.73 7.42 -19.31
CA SER A 162 -12.04 7.15 -19.91
C SER A 162 -12.49 5.70 -19.70
N LYS A 163 -11.59 4.72 -19.71
CA LYS A 163 -11.95 3.31 -19.47
C LYS A 163 -12.39 3.05 -18.02
N PHE A 164 -11.76 3.71 -17.05
CA PHE A 164 -12.21 3.64 -15.66
C PHE A 164 -13.51 4.44 -15.42
N GLU A 165 -13.71 5.55 -16.13
CA GLU A 165 -14.97 6.30 -16.16
C GLU A 165 -16.13 5.46 -16.72
N GLU A 166 -15.94 4.76 -17.84
CA GLU A 166 -16.90 3.79 -18.40
C GLU A 166 -17.24 2.67 -17.40
N TYR A 167 -16.22 2.13 -16.73
CA TYR A 167 -16.39 1.07 -15.73
C TYR A 167 -17.15 1.54 -14.49
N ALA A 168 -16.78 2.69 -13.91
CA ALA A 168 -17.48 3.26 -12.77
C ALA A 168 -18.94 3.63 -13.11
N ASN A 169 -19.19 4.14 -14.32
CA ASN A 169 -20.54 4.39 -14.83
C ASN A 169 -21.38 3.09 -14.84
N PHE A 170 -20.78 1.99 -15.30
CA PHE A 170 -21.41 0.67 -15.25
C PHE A 170 -21.68 0.21 -13.81
N LEU A 171 -20.74 0.37 -12.88
CA LEU A 171 -20.93 0.01 -11.47
C LEU A 171 -22.05 0.82 -10.80
N PHE A 172 -22.07 2.14 -10.97
CA PHE A 172 -23.10 3.01 -10.39
C PHE A 172 -24.49 2.69 -10.95
N LYS A 173 -24.60 2.46 -12.26
CA LYS A 173 -25.85 2.07 -12.91
C LYS A 173 -26.38 0.72 -12.42
N THR A 174 -25.49 -0.23 -12.16
CA THR A 174 -25.85 -1.61 -11.79
C THR A 174 -26.13 -1.76 -10.29
N TYR A 175 -25.24 -1.28 -9.42
CA TYR A 175 -25.28 -1.55 -7.96
C TYR A 175 -25.55 -0.32 -7.08
N GLY A 176 -25.52 0.90 -7.62
CA GLY A 176 -25.59 2.14 -6.82
C GLY A 176 -26.95 2.41 -6.16
N SER A 177 -28.00 1.71 -6.56
CA SER A 177 -29.26 1.63 -5.79
C SER A 177 -29.05 0.93 -4.44
N GLU A 178 -28.17 -0.07 -4.40
CA GLU A 178 -27.95 -0.96 -3.27
C GLU A 178 -26.79 -0.54 -2.35
N VAL A 179 -25.79 0.16 -2.89
CA VAL A 179 -24.52 0.50 -2.20
C VAL A 179 -24.42 2.01 -1.94
N LYS A 180 -24.11 2.43 -0.70
CA LYS A 180 -23.93 3.85 -0.36
C LYS A 180 -22.49 4.33 -0.25
N TYR A 181 -21.52 3.45 -0.04
CA TYR A 181 -20.12 3.84 0.19
C TYR A 181 -19.22 3.30 -0.93
N TRP A 182 -18.61 4.21 -1.69
CA TRP A 182 -17.77 3.90 -2.84
C TRP A 182 -16.36 4.47 -2.67
N THR A 183 -15.34 3.61 -2.80
CA THR A 183 -13.94 4.01 -2.96
C THR A 183 -13.51 3.68 -4.39
N THR A 184 -12.90 4.61 -5.12
CA THR A 184 -12.61 4.38 -6.55
C THR A 184 -11.49 3.35 -6.76
N ILE A 185 -10.27 3.64 -6.30
CA ILE A 185 -9.08 2.81 -6.55
C ILE A 185 -8.35 2.68 -5.22
N ASN A 186 -8.07 1.45 -4.77
CA ASN A 186 -7.25 1.24 -3.58
C ASN A 186 -5.83 1.74 -3.81
N GLU A 187 -5.25 2.41 -2.81
CA GLU A 187 -3.82 2.79 -2.74
C GLU A 187 -3.14 3.12 -4.08
N PRO A 188 -3.52 4.22 -4.77
CA PRO A 188 -2.87 4.64 -6.02
C PRO A 188 -1.35 4.74 -5.89
N ASN A 189 -0.86 5.11 -4.70
CA ASN A 189 0.56 5.15 -4.37
C ASN A 189 1.22 3.76 -4.26
N MET A 190 0.59 2.76 -3.65
CA MET A 190 1.14 1.39 -3.67
C MET A 190 1.05 0.78 -5.08
N PHE A 191 -0.04 1.01 -5.81
CA PHE A 191 -0.15 0.55 -7.20
C PHE A 191 0.97 1.14 -8.09
N CYS A 192 1.06 2.47 -8.17
CA CYS A 192 1.98 3.13 -9.09
C CYS A 192 3.46 3.00 -8.70
N ASN A 193 3.81 2.86 -7.41
CA ASN A 193 5.21 2.70 -6.98
C ASN A 193 5.67 1.24 -6.94
N TYR A 194 4.82 0.32 -6.45
CA TYR A 194 5.20 -1.05 -6.12
C TYR A 194 4.61 -2.09 -7.08
N PHE A 195 3.31 -2.00 -7.40
CA PHE A 195 2.67 -2.99 -8.28
C PHE A 195 3.14 -2.90 -9.74
N THR A 196 3.34 -1.69 -10.26
CA THR A 196 4.03 -1.45 -11.54
C THR A 196 5.40 -2.16 -11.57
N THR A 197 6.20 -1.98 -10.52
CA THR A 197 7.51 -2.64 -10.33
C THR A 197 7.42 -4.17 -10.31
N ILE A 198 6.27 -4.75 -9.95
CA ILE A 198 5.99 -6.19 -10.03
C ILE A 198 5.69 -6.62 -11.48
N LEU A 199 4.89 -5.85 -12.24
CA LEU A 199 4.59 -6.12 -13.67
C LEU A 199 5.86 -6.18 -14.53
N PHE A 200 6.81 -5.26 -14.33
CA PHE A 200 8.09 -5.27 -15.05
C PHE A 200 8.96 -6.49 -14.69
N LYS A 201 8.93 -6.94 -13.43
CA LYS A 201 9.65 -8.16 -12.97
C LYS A 201 9.02 -9.45 -13.49
N ALA A 202 7.70 -9.48 -13.65
CA ALA A 202 6.99 -10.55 -14.35
C ALA A 202 7.30 -10.56 -15.87
N GLY A 203 7.89 -9.47 -16.40
CA GLY A 203 8.15 -9.29 -17.83
C GLY A 203 6.87 -9.10 -18.64
N LEU A 204 5.83 -8.56 -18.02
CA LEU A 204 4.52 -8.27 -18.64
C LEU A 204 4.47 -6.86 -19.26
N ALA A 205 5.37 -5.98 -18.84
CA ALA A 205 5.64 -4.67 -19.44
C ALA A 205 7.15 -4.41 -19.43
N PRO A 206 7.69 -3.49 -20.26
CA PRO A 206 9.10 -3.13 -20.24
C PRO A 206 9.37 -2.04 -19.20
N ASN A 207 10.45 -2.15 -18.42
CA ASN A 207 10.79 -1.21 -17.34
C ASN A 207 10.97 0.26 -17.79
N ALA A 208 11.15 0.51 -19.10
CA ALA A 208 11.18 1.87 -19.66
C ALA A 208 9.83 2.59 -19.63
N ASP A 209 8.71 1.85 -19.52
CA ASP A 209 7.36 2.41 -19.37
C ASP A 209 7.01 2.70 -17.90
N ASN A 210 7.94 2.53 -16.95
CA ASN A 210 7.70 2.75 -15.52
C ASN A 210 7.65 4.24 -15.14
N ASP A 211 6.52 4.90 -15.41
CA ASP A 211 6.26 6.27 -14.99
C ASP A 211 5.20 6.34 -13.88
N ILE A 212 5.70 6.40 -12.63
CA ILE A 212 4.91 6.60 -11.41
C ILE A 212 4.04 7.84 -11.48
N TYR A 213 4.57 8.96 -11.98
CA TYR A 213 3.90 10.24 -11.87
C TYR A 213 2.82 10.41 -12.92
N ARG A 214 3.02 9.88 -14.13
CA ARG A 214 1.93 9.69 -15.12
C ARG A 214 0.85 8.74 -14.58
N CYS A 215 1.24 7.62 -13.97
CA CYS A 215 0.32 6.67 -13.35
C CYS A 215 -0.56 7.35 -12.29
N LEU A 216 0.05 8.07 -11.34
CA LEU A 216 -0.67 8.81 -10.31
C LEU A 216 -1.55 9.92 -10.89
N HIS A 217 -1.05 10.69 -11.87
CA HIS A 217 -1.79 11.75 -12.54
C HIS A 217 -3.05 11.25 -13.24
N HIS A 218 -2.96 10.15 -14.01
CA HIS A 218 -4.13 9.57 -14.66
C HIS A 218 -5.11 8.96 -13.64
N ILE A 219 -4.65 8.40 -12.52
CA ILE A 219 -5.54 7.95 -11.44
C ILE A 219 -6.25 9.14 -10.77
N THR A 220 -5.56 10.25 -10.51
CA THR A 220 -6.16 11.49 -9.98
C THR A 220 -7.26 12.01 -10.91
N LEU A 221 -6.99 12.08 -12.22
CA LEU A 221 -7.95 12.53 -13.22
C LEU A 221 -9.12 11.54 -13.40
N ALA A 222 -8.87 10.24 -13.28
CA ALA A 222 -9.92 9.22 -13.30
C ALA A 222 -10.84 9.32 -12.08
N HIS A 223 -10.29 9.53 -10.87
CA HIS A 223 -11.08 9.79 -9.67
C HIS A 223 -11.94 11.05 -9.81
N LEU A 224 -11.35 12.15 -10.29
CA LEU A 224 -12.05 13.40 -10.58
C LEU A 224 -13.29 13.16 -11.48
N ARG A 225 -13.10 12.52 -12.64
CA ARG A 225 -14.22 12.27 -13.56
C ARG A 225 -15.28 11.36 -12.96
N VAL A 226 -14.88 10.28 -12.29
CA VAL A 226 -15.81 9.34 -11.64
C VAL A 226 -16.63 10.01 -10.54
N TYR A 227 -16.03 10.94 -9.78
CA TYR A 227 -16.76 11.75 -8.81
C TYR A 227 -17.77 12.70 -9.48
N ARG A 228 -17.36 13.46 -10.51
CA ARG A 228 -18.26 14.37 -11.25
C ARG A 228 -19.45 13.61 -11.85
N LEU A 229 -19.16 12.52 -12.58
CA LEU A 229 -20.14 11.59 -13.14
C LEU A 229 -21.17 11.13 -12.09
N TYR A 230 -20.71 10.79 -10.88
CA TYR A 230 -21.59 10.40 -9.80
C TYR A 230 -22.49 11.54 -9.32
N LYS A 231 -21.94 12.73 -9.08
CA LYS A 231 -22.72 13.89 -8.62
C LYS A 231 -23.74 14.37 -9.67
N ASP A 232 -23.38 14.34 -10.94
CA ASP A 232 -24.24 14.82 -12.04
C ASP A 232 -25.40 13.85 -12.34
N LEU A 233 -25.10 12.54 -12.44
CA LEU A 233 -26.07 11.54 -12.92
C LEU A 233 -26.77 10.75 -11.80
N TYR A 234 -26.07 10.42 -10.71
CA TYR A 234 -26.49 9.36 -9.78
C TYR A 234 -26.84 9.86 -8.37
N TYR A 235 -26.15 10.89 -7.86
CA TYR A 235 -26.31 11.36 -6.47
C TYR A 235 -27.76 11.73 -6.11
N LYS A 236 -28.53 12.30 -7.06
CA LYS A 236 -29.95 12.69 -6.87
C LYS A 236 -30.89 11.52 -6.57
N THR A 237 -30.55 10.29 -6.97
CA THR A 237 -31.38 9.08 -6.79
C THR A 237 -30.74 8.05 -5.87
N GLN A 238 -29.41 8.04 -5.76
CA GLN A 238 -28.65 7.05 -5.00
C GLN A 238 -28.17 7.56 -3.65
N GLN A 239 -27.87 8.86 -3.52
CA GLN A 239 -27.47 9.56 -2.29
C GLN A 239 -26.26 8.95 -1.52
N GLY A 240 -25.46 8.11 -2.18
CA GLY A 240 -24.19 7.60 -1.63
C GLY A 240 -23.03 8.62 -1.67
N LEU A 241 -21.87 8.19 -1.19
CA LEU A 241 -20.62 8.94 -1.08
C LEU A 241 -19.52 8.28 -1.93
N VAL A 242 -18.70 9.08 -2.60
CA VAL A 242 -17.55 8.65 -3.42
C VAL A 242 -16.26 9.24 -2.85
N GLY A 243 -15.38 8.37 -2.36
CA GLY A 243 -14.11 8.72 -1.73
C GLY A 243 -12.88 8.23 -2.48
N CYS A 244 -11.75 8.90 -2.27
CA CYS A 244 -10.43 8.44 -2.70
C CYS A 244 -9.79 7.50 -1.66
N SER A 245 -8.71 6.81 -2.02
CA SER A 245 -7.90 6.02 -1.09
C SER A 245 -6.42 6.39 -1.21
N ALA A 246 -5.66 6.24 -0.13
CA ALA A 246 -4.20 6.25 -0.13
C ALA A 246 -3.63 5.36 0.99
N MET A 247 -2.51 4.70 0.73
CA MET A 247 -1.68 4.12 1.79
C MET A 247 -0.95 5.24 2.53
N LEU A 248 -1.10 5.33 3.85
CA LEU A 248 -0.39 6.30 4.69
C LEU A 248 0.57 5.56 5.63
N TRP A 249 1.82 6.00 5.64
CA TRP A 249 2.86 5.57 6.58
C TRP A 249 3.10 6.67 7.63
N PRO A 250 2.51 6.60 8.83
CA PRO A 250 2.72 7.61 9.87
C PRO A 250 4.21 7.73 10.21
N THR A 251 4.77 8.91 9.94
CA THR A 251 6.23 9.12 9.96
C THR A 251 6.57 10.28 10.86
N VAL A 252 7.46 10.04 11.82
CA VAL A 252 7.98 11.05 12.75
C VAL A 252 9.47 11.27 12.51
N PRO A 253 10.03 12.44 12.85
CA PRO A 253 11.46 12.66 12.76
C PRO A 253 12.21 11.80 13.81
N ALA A 254 13.43 11.37 13.48
CA ALA A 254 14.26 10.57 14.38
C ALA A 254 14.83 11.38 15.55
N THR A 255 15.00 12.69 15.37
CA THR A 255 15.42 13.66 16.40
C THR A 255 14.60 14.95 16.28
N THR A 256 14.81 15.92 17.16
CA THR A 256 14.20 17.26 17.07
C THR A 256 14.97 18.22 16.15
N ASN A 257 15.85 17.71 15.27
CA ASN A 257 16.58 18.52 14.29
C ASN A 257 15.66 18.89 13.12
N SER A 258 15.77 20.12 12.61
CA SER A 258 14.94 20.59 11.49
C SER A 258 15.10 19.74 10.22
N GLU A 259 16.30 19.23 9.95
CA GLU A 259 16.56 18.36 8.79
C GLU A 259 15.79 17.03 8.89
N ASP A 260 15.69 16.42 10.08
CA ASP A 260 14.90 15.20 10.28
C ASP A 260 13.39 15.48 10.17
N MET A 261 12.94 16.67 10.59
CA MET A 261 11.56 17.14 10.40
C MET A 261 11.23 17.35 8.91
N GLU A 262 12.13 18.02 8.17
CA GLU A 262 12.04 18.17 6.71
C GLU A 262 12.02 16.79 6.01
N ALA A 263 12.79 15.82 6.51
CA ALA A 263 12.81 14.45 5.96
C ALA A 263 11.51 13.67 6.22
N ALA A 264 10.92 13.78 7.41
CA ALA A 264 9.62 13.17 7.73
C ALA A 264 8.49 13.77 6.88
N GLU A 265 8.44 15.10 6.80
CA GLU A 265 7.42 15.86 6.07
C GLU A 265 7.50 15.61 4.56
N ALA A 266 8.70 15.68 3.98
CA ALA A 266 8.92 15.40 2.56
C ALA A 266 8.51 13.97 2.18
N PHE A 267 8.71 12.99 3.07
CA PHE A 267 8.26 11.62 2.81
C PHE A 267 6.74 11.47 2.81
N ILE A 268 6.04 12.06 3.78
CA ILE A 268 4.57 12.02 3.85
C ILE A 268 3.95 12.68 2.61
N GLU A 269 4.43 13.85 2.21
CA GLU A 269 3.90 14.57 1.04
C GLU A 269 4.28 13.90 -0.29
N MET A 270 5.51 13.39 -0.44
CA MET A 270 5.89 12.62 -1.64
C MET A 270 5.03 11.36 -1.79
N TYR A 271 4.83 10.60 -0.72
CA TYR A 271 4.18 9.28 -0.80
C TYR A 271 2.65 9.33 -0.72
N THR A 272 2.08 10.18 0.13
CA THR A 272 0.63 10.26 0.38
C THR A 272 0.04 11.56 -0.16
N GLY A 273 0.72 12.69 0.07
CA GLY A 273 0.29 14.00 -0.42
C GLY A 273 0.14 14.05 -1.93
N THR A 274 1.03 13.41 -2.70
CA THR A 274 0.92 13.28 -4.16
C THR A 274 -0.40 12.66 -4.63
N VAL A 275 -1.10 11.88 -3.79
CA VAL A 275 -2.45 11.34 -4.07
C VAL A 275 -3.55 12.28 -3.59
N LEU A 276 -3.45 12.78 -2.35
CA LEU A 276 -4.54 13.47 -1.66
C LEU A 276 -4.57 14.99 -1.92
N HIS A 277 -3.42 15.65 -1.95
CA HIS A 277 -3.29 17.11 -2.09
C HIS A 277 -3.93 17.67 -3.38
N PRO A 278 -3.81 17.03 -4.57
CA PRO A 278 -4.51 17.48 -5.76
C PRO A 278 -6.04 17.51 -5.60
N LEU A 279 -6.61 16.54 -4.90
CA LEU A 279 -8.06 16.38 -4.73
C LEU A 279 -8.70 17.39 -3.75
N ILE A 280 -7.90 18.31 -3.20
CA ILE A 280 -8.30 19.29 -2.18
C ILE A 280 -7.84 20.71 -2.54
N TYR A 281 -6.68 20.84 -3.21
CA TYR A 281 -6.04 22.13 -3.50
C TYR A 281 -5.70 22.36 -4.99
N GLY A 282 -6.16 21.50 -5.92
CA GLY A 282 -5.95 21.68 -7.37
C GLY A 282 -4.56 21.40 -7.90
N GLU A 283 -3.59 21.10 -7.03
CA GLU A 283 -2.15 20.98 -7.37
C GLU A 283 -1.49 19.86 -6.57
N TYR A 284 -0.33 19.40 -7.04
CA TYR A 284 0.56 18.54 -6.26
C TYR A 284 1.21 19.30 -5.10
N PRO A 285 1.69 18.60 -4.04
CA PRO A 285 2.38 19.25 -2.94
C PRO A 285 3.59 20.07 -3.41
N PRO A 286 3.80 21.30 -2.90
CA PRO A 286 4.93 22.14 -3.29
C PRO A 286 6.30 21.47 -3.08
N VAL A 287 6.46 20.68 -2.02
CA VAL A 287 7.68 19.90 -1.76
C VAL A 287 7.88 18.78 -2.80
N THR A 288 6.81 18.06 -3.17
CA THR A 288 6.85 17.05 -4.24
C THR A 288 7.25 17.67 -5.57
N ARG A 289 6.60 18.78 -5.94
CA ARG A 289 6.94 19.54 -7.16
C ARG A 289 8.41 19.95 -7.16
N TYR A 290 8.91 20.53 -6.07
CA TYR A 290 10.31 20.95 -5.94
C TYR A 290 11.29 19.77 -6.11
N LEU A 291 11.05 18.66 -5.42
CA LEU A 291 11.95 17.49 -5.44
C LEU A 291 11.99 16.82 -6.82
N VAL A 292 10.83 16.59 -7.45
CA VAL A 292 10.77 15.94 -8.76
C VAL A 292 11.35 16.82 -9.86
N ASP A 293 11.05 18.13 -9.87
CA ASP A 293 11.60 19.08 -10.83
C ASP A 293 13.13 19.21 -10.69
N LYS A 294 13.64 19.28 -9.45
CA LYS A 294 15.08 19.27 -9.16
C LYS A 294 15.72 18.00 -9.70
N ARG A 295 15.15 16.83 -9.38
CA ARG A 295 15.73 15.54 -9.75
C ARG A 295 15.63 15.26 -11.25
N SER A 296 14.59 15.72 -11.95
CA SER A 296 14.55 15.68 -13.42
C SER A 296 15.67 16.50 -14.06
N LYS A 297 16.01 17.68 -13.50
CA LYS A 297 17.13 18.51 -13.97
C LYS A 297 18.49 17.85 -13.70
N GLU A 298 18.66 17.22 -12.53
CA GLU A 298 19.86 16.41 -12.22
C GLU A 298 20.05 15.21 -13.17
N LEU A 299 18.94 14.63 -13.65
CA LEU A 299 18.94 13.54 -14.64
C LEU A 299 19.08 14.03 -16.09
N GLY A 300 19.19 15.34 -16.34
CA GLY A 300 19.31 15.92 -17.68
C GLY A 300 18.04 15.81 -18.54
N LEU A 301 16.87 15.60 -17.93
CA LEU A 301 15.60 15.50 -18.66
C LEU A 301 15.16 16.89 -19.15
N PRO A 302 14.54 17.00 -20.34
CA PRO A 302 14.09 18.28 -20.89
C PRO A 302 12.89 18.87 -20.13
N GLU A 303 12.11 18.01 -19.46
CA GLU A 303 10.87 18.35 -18.77
C GLU A 303 10.82 17.68 -17.38
N SER A 304 9.89 18.11 -16.52
CA SER A 304 9.64 17.42 -15.25
C SER A 304 8.91 16.10 -15.49
N ARG A 305 9.21 15.08 -14.67
CA ARG A 305 8.45 13.81 -14.70
C ARG A 305 7.06 13.95 -14.07
N LEU A 306 6.87 14.92 -13.16
CA LEU A 306 5.58 15.18 -12.54
C LEU A 306 4.74 16.07 -13.48
N PRO A 307 3.63 15.57 -14.06
CA PRO A 307 2.82 16.36 -14.99
C PRO A 307 2.23 17.61 -14.32
N HIS A 308 1.79 18.58 -15.12
CA HIS A 308 0.97 19.69 -14.64
C HIS A 308 -0.49 19.45 -15.00
N PHE A 309 -1.41 19.78 -14.10
CA PHE A 309 -2.84 19.88 -14.43
C PHE A 309 -3.06 21.06 -15.37
N THR A 310 -3.97 20.92 -16.33
CA THR A 310 -4.47 22.05 -17.11
C THR A 310 -5.30 22.99 -16.23
N GLN A 311 -5.53 24.22 -16.68
CA GLN A 311 -6.34 25.20 -15.93
C GLN A 311 -7.80 24.73 -15.71
N GLU A 312 -8.32 23.91 -16.63
CA GLU A 312 -9.63 23.25 -16.53
C GLU A 312 -9.62 22.18 -15.42
N GLU A 313 -8.69 21.22 -15.49
CA GLU A 313 -8.57 20.14 -14.50
C GLU A 313 -8.28 20.69 -13.10
N LYS A 314 -7.44 21.72 -12.99
CA LYS A 314 -7.17 22.42 -11.74
C LYS A 314 -8.43 23.02 -11.13
N ALA A 315 -9.22 23.77 -11.90
CA ALA A 315 -10.47 24.36 -11.41
C ALA A 315 -11.46 23.28 -10.94
N GLN A 316 -11.55 22.17 -11.68
CA GLN A 316 -12.41 21.03 -11.31
C GLN A 316 -11.89 20.24 -10.09
N LEU A 317 -10.58 20.30 -9.80
CA LEU A 317 -9.96 19.74 -8.59
C LEU A 317 -10.09 20.67 -7.37
N GLU A 318 -10.10 21.99 -7.57
CA GLU A 318 -10.36 23.00 -6.54
C GLU A 318 -11.81 22.95 -6.01
N GLU A 319 -12.76 22.35 -6.76
CA GLU A 319 -14.09 21.94 -6.28
C GLU A 319 -14.06 20.80 -5.23
N GLN A 320 -12.87 20.28 -4.88
CA GLN A 320 -12.61 19.22 -3.92
C GLN A 320 -13.39 17.92 -4.18
N PRO A 321 -13.13 17.22 -5.30
CA PRO A 321 -13.96 16.14 -5.85
C PRO A 321 -13.83 14.81 -5.10
N THR A 322 -14.08 14.81 -3.79
CA THR A 322 -14.10 13.61 -2.94
C THR A 322 -14.98 13.84 -1.71
N ASP A 323 -15.82 12.87 -1.34
CA ASP A 323 -16.71 12.94 -0.18
C ASP A 323 -16.02 12.54 1.13
N PHE A 324 -15.04 11.64 1.06
CA PHE A 324 -14.27 11.12 2.19
C PHE A 324 -12.91 10.59 1.74
N ILE A 325 -11.97 10.46 2.66
CA ILE A 325 -10.64 9.90 2.42
C ILE A 325 -10.54 8.52 3.09
N ALA A 326 -10.34 7.47 2.30
CA ALA A 326 -9.99 6.14 2.79
C ALA A 326 -8.48 6.03 3.03
N LEU A 327 -8.09 5.76 4.26
CA LEU A 327 -6.70 5.54 4.66
C LEU A 327 -6.47 4.05 4.91
N ASN A 328 -5.40 3.54 4.31
CA ASN A 328 -4.81 2.28 4.71
C ASN A 328 -3.63 2.59 5.62
N VAL A 329 -3.58 1.98 6.80
CA VAL A 329 -2.63 2.33 7.88
C VAL A 329 -2.24 1.05 8.63
N TYR A 330 -0.97 0.68 8.58
CA TYR A 330 -0.48 -0.60 9.13
C TYR A 330 0.67 -0.42 10.12
N SER A 331 1.81 0.10 9.64
CA SER A 331 2.98 0.47 10.44
C SER A 331 3.53 1.83 9.99
N GLY A 332 4.60 2.31 10.61
CA GLY A 332 5.14 3.65 10.39
C GLY A 332 6.66 3.71 10.42
N PHE A 333 7.21 4.91 10.28
CA PHE A 333 8.66 5.12 10.19
C PHE A 333 9.17 6.22 11.13
N LYS A 334 10.47 6.14 11.45
CA LYS A 334 11.28 7.26 11.92
C LYS A 334 12.18 7.74 10.78
N ALA A 335 12.02 8.98 10.34
CA ALA A 335 12.78 9.57 9.25
C ALA A 335 14.00 10.34 9.76
N SER A 336 15.11 10.22 9.06
CA SER A 336 16.32 11.00 9.32
C SER A 336 16.94 11.51 8.02
N TYR A 337 17.61 12.66 8.11
CA TYR A 337 18.26 13.30 6.97
C TYR A 337 19.74 12.89 6.87
N LYS A 338 20.10 12.18 5.80
CA LYS A 338 21.48 11.78 5.50
C LYS A 338 21.77 11.89 4.01
N LEU A 339 22.59 12.86 3.64
CA LEU A 339 23.08 13.02 2.25
C LEU A 339 24.16 11.98 1.87
N ASN A 340 24.88 11.44 2.86
CA ASN A 340 26.03 10.55 2.69
C ASN A 340 25.83 9.23 3.46
N ASP A 341 24.85 8.41 3.08
CA ASP A 341 24.81 7.01 3.56
C ASP A 341 25.94 6.24 2.86
N SER A 342 27.05 6.05 3.59
CA SER A 342 28.12 5.11 3.23
C SER A 342 27.79 3.68 3.65
N ASP A 343 26.87 3.53 4.60
CA ASP A 343 26.16 2.29 4.90
C ASP A 343 25.08 2.05 3.85
N GLY A 344 25.18 0.96 3.09
CA GLY A 344 24.30 0.63 1.96
C GLY A 344 22.91 0.14 2.36
N ASP A 345 22.23 0.82 3.28
CA ASP A 345 20.92 0.42 3.79
C ASP A 345 19.85 0.44 2.70
N ALA A 346 19.32 -0.74 2.38
CA ALA A 346 18.29 -0.89 1.37
C ALA A 346 16.96 -0.28 1.86
N LYS A 347 16.55 0.85 1.27
CA LYS A 347 15.23 1.46 1.50
C LYS A 347 14.12 0.41 1.31
N PRO A 348 13.04 0.41 2.12
CA PRO A 348 12.01 -0.62 2.06
C PRO A 348 11.45 -0.79 0.64
N LYS A 349 11.52 -2.02 0.10
CA LYS A 349 11.25 -2.31 -1.33
C LYS A 349 9.86 -1.88 -1.80
N MET A 350 8.89 -1.82 -0.90
CA MET A 350 7.51 -1.37 -1.14
C MET A 350 7.38 0.14 -1.41
N LEU A 351 8.39 0.94 -1.07
CA LEU A 351 8.39 2.36 -1.41
C LEU A 351 8.66 2.59 -2.89
N GLY A 352 9.29 1.64 -3.59
CA GLY A 352 9.52 1.75 -5.03
C GLY A 352 10.40 2.94 -5.46
N PRO A 353 10.37 3.32 -6.74
CA PRO A 353 11.31 4.30 -7.31
C PRO A 353 11.14 5.75 -6.84
N ILE A 354 10.00 6.16 -6.25
CA ILE A 354 9.83 7.50 -5.66
C ILE A 354 10.85 7.79 -4.53
N SER A 355 11.37 6.73 -3.89
CA SER A 355 12.45 6.84 -2.90
C SER A 355 13.81 7.32 -3.45
N TYR A 356 13.98 7.35 -4.79
CA TYR A 356 15.14 7.92 -5.49
C TYR A 356 15.04 9.45 -5.69
N ASP A 357 13.85 10.02 -5.60
CA ASP A 357 13.63 11.49 -5.63
C ASP A 357 13.88 12.12 -4.24
N MET A 358 14.03 11.29 -3.20
CA MET A 358 14.42 11.67 -1.84
C MET A 358 15.78 11.03 -1.45
N PRO A 359 16.91 11.37 -2.10
CA PRO A 359 18.20 10.73 -1.83
C PRO A 359 18.67 10.91 -0.38
N PHE A 360 18.31 12.04 0.25
CA PHE A 360 18.60 12.37 1.66
C PHE A 360 17.83 11.54 2.68
N LEU A 361 16.77 10.82 2.29
CA LEU A 361 15.85 10.19 3.22
C LEU A 361 16.34 8.80 3.65
N LYS A 362 16.64 8.65 4.94
CA LYS A 362 16.83 7.36 5.62
C LYS A 362 15.65 7.10 6.56
N LEU A 363 14.90 6.02 6.32
CA LEU A 363 13.78 5.57 7.16
C LEU A 363 14.21 4.37 8.01
N THR A 364 13.87 4.42 9.30
CA THR A 364 13.90 3.25 10.19
C THR A 364 12.47 2.80 10.45
N GLY A 365 12.17 1.51 10.30
CA GLY A 365 10.84 0.98 10.60
C GLY A 365 10.50 1.12 12.08
N VAL A 366 9.32 1.66 12.38
CA VAL A 366 8.66 1.41 13.67
C VAL A 366 8.05 0.03 13.53
N SER A 367 8.60 -0.94 14.25
CA SER A 367 8.23 -2.35 14.12
C SER A 367 6.74 -2.59 14.37
N ASP A 368 6.18 -3.62 13.73
CA ASP A 368 4.78 -4.04 13.88
C ASP A 368 4.40 -4.36 15.36
N PHE A 369 5.39 -4.51 16.24
CA PHE A 369 5.27 -4.67 17.71
C PHE A 369 6.01 -3.61 18.54
N GLY A 370 6.32 -2.44 17.97
CA GLY A 370 6.79 -1.29 18.74
C GLY A 370 5.67 -0.74 19.63
N GLY A 371 6.01 -0.16 20.79
CA GLY A 371 5.06 0.50 21.72
C GLY A 371 4.40 1.78 21.19
N ASP A 372 4.37 1.94 19.86
CA ASP A 372 3.88 3.09 19.11
C ASP A 372 2.54 2.80 18.40
N VAL A 373 1.94 1.58 18.51
CA VAL A 373 0.68 1.23 17.79
C VAL A 373 -0.45 2.20 18.12
N ASP A 374 -0.60 2.60 19.39
CA ASP A 374 -1.52 3.66 19.81
C ASP A 374 -1.24 4.99 19.07
N ARG A 375 0.03 5.34 18.83
CA ARG A 375 0.42 6.57 18.11
C ARG A 375 0.10 6.49 16.62
N LEU A 376 0.31 5.33 15.97
CA LEU A 376 0.18 5.21 14.51
C LEU A 376 -1.21 5.61 13.99
N THR A 377 -2.28 5.12 14.63
CA THR A 377 -3.66 5.45 14.22
C THR A 377 -4.05 6.89 14.56
N HIS A 378 -3.54 7.43 15.68
CA HIS A 378 -3.71 8.84 16.06
C HIS A 378 -3.07 9.79 15.04
N ASP A 379 -1.77 9.64 14.79
CA ASP A 379 -1.01 10.47 13.85
C ASP A 379 -1.61 10.43 12.44
N ALA A 380 -2.06 9.26 12.00
CA ALA A 380 -2.68 9.07 10.69
C ALA A 380 -3.93 9.93 10.51
N ILE A 381 -4.90 9.84 11.42
CA ILE A 381 -6.15 10.59 11.29
C ILE A 381 -5.95 12.07 11.57
N LEU A 382 -5.07 12.43 12.51
CA LEU A 382 -4.80 13.82 12.86
C LEU A 382 -4.15 14.57 11.70
N ARG A 383 -3.14 13.98 11.04
CA ARG A 383 -2.50 14.57 9.84
C ARG A 383 -3.49 14.78 8.71
N VAL A 384 -4.30 13.78 8.39
CA VAL A 384 -5.23 13.81 7.27
C VAL A 384 -6.40 14.77 7.53
N TRP A 385 -6.83 14.89 8.79
CA TRP A 385 -7.84 15.86 9.22
C TRP A 385 -7.33 17.30 9.15
N ASP A 386 -6.20 17.62 9.80
CA ASP A 386 -5.64 18.98 9.80
C ASP A 386 -5.23 19.47 8.40
N SER A 387 -4.76 18.56 7.55
CA SER A 387 -4.52 18.87 6.14
C SER A 387 -5.85 19.10 5.41
N TYR A 388 -6.65 18.03 5.24
CA TYR A 388 -7.65 17.99 4.18
C TYR A 388 -9.09 18.24 4.64
N HIS A 389 -9.37 18.22 5.95
CA HIS A 389 -10.68 18.52 6.55
C HIS A 389 -11.88 17.72 5.96
N LYS A 390 -11.62 16.55 5.37
CA LYS A 390 -12.64 15.62 4.86
C LYS A 390 -12.94 14.53 5.89
N PRO A 391 -14.15 13.93 5.88
CA PRO A 391 -14.44 12.70 6.62
C PRO A 391 -13.43 11.60 6.29
N ILE A 392 -13.05 10.80 7.28
CA ILE A 392 -12.03 9.75 7.15
C ILE A 392 -12.67 8.37 7.26
N VAL A 393 -12.17 7.39 6.52
CA VAL A 393 -12.38 5.96 6.76
C VAL A 393 -11.03 5.31 6.95
N ILE A 394 -10.81 4.55 8.03
CA ILE A 394 -9.70 3.60 8.09
C ILE A 394 -10.14 2.37 7.29
N ALA A 395 -9.81 2.33 5.99
CA ALA A 395 -10.31 1.32 5.06
C ALA A 395 -9.52 0.00 5.14
N GLU A 396 -8.29 0.07 5.66
CA GLU A 396 -7.48 -1.08 6.04
C GLU A 396 -6.62 -0.72 7.27
N ASN A 397 -6.74 -1.51 8.33
CA ASN A 397 -5.79 -1.56 9.44
C ASN A 397 -5.70 -3.00 9.94
N GLY A 398 -4.50 -3.53 10.15
CA GLY A 398 -4.33 -4.97 10.33
C GLY A 398 -2.96 -5.38 10.84
N PHE A 399 -2.93 -6.48 11.59
CA PHE A 399 -1.68 -7.15 11.95
C PHE A 399 -1.45 -8.37 11.03
N GLY A 400 -0.32 -8.39 10.31
CA GLY A 400 0.07 -9.50 9.43
C GLY A 400 1.07 -10.41 10.12
N ASP A 401 0.69 -11.66 10.36
CA ASP A 401 1.46 -12.60 11.17
C ASP A 401 2.73 -13.09 10.47
N THR A 402 3.88 -12.58 10.92
CA THR A 402 5.23 -13.00 10.49
C THR A 402 5.93 -13.90 11.50
N LEU A 403 5.25 -14.30 12.58
CA LEU A 403 5.80 -15.10 13.68
C LEU A 403 5.31 -16.56 13.68
N GLY A 404 4.25 -16.88 12.93
CA GLY A 404 3.66 -18.22 12.86
C GLY A 404 2.72 -18.51 14.03
N LEU A 405 1.98 -17.50 14.50
CA LEU A 405 0.97 -17.62 15.56
C LEU A 405 -0.24 -18.47 15.10
N GLY A 406 -0.59 -18.37 13.81
CA GLY A 406 -1.65 -19.14 13.19
C GLY A 406 -3.02 -18.79 13.76
N ILE A 407 -3.60 -19.70 14.54
CA ILE A 407 -4.92 -19.53 15.20
C ILE A 407 -4.81 -18.84 16.56
N ASN A 408 -3.68 -19.01 17.27
CA ASN A 408 -3.48 -18.49 18.63
C ASN A 408 -2.80 -17.11 18.57
N ASP A 409 -3.52 -16.12 18.06
CA ASP A 409 -3.00 -14.85 17.59
C ASP A 409 -3.32 -13.66 18.51
N ASP A 410 -3.22 -13.83 19.84
CA ASP A 410 -3.51 -12.79 20.85
C ASP A 410 -2.80 -11.44 20.58
N LEU A 411 -1.64 -11.48 19.93
CA LEU A 411 -0.90 -10.30 19.47
C LEU A 411 -1.69 -9.45 18.45
N ARG A 412 -2.52 -10.06 17.58
CA ARG A 412 -3.46 -9.38 16.69
C ARG A 412 -4.59 -8.71 17.49
N ALA A 413 -5.09 -9.36 18.54
CA ALA A 413 -6.07 -8.76 19.45
C ALA A 413 -5.51 -7.54 20.19
N ALA A 414 -4.26 -7.62 20.67
CA ALA A 414 -3.57 -6.50 21.32
C ALA A 414 -3.35 -5.31 20.35
N TYR A 415 -2.96 -5.59 19.09
CA TYR A 415 -2.83 -4.57 18.04
C TYR A 415 -4.16 -3.84 17.78
N HIS A 416 -5.25 -4.57 17.53
CA HIS A 416 -6.55 -3.96 17.24
C HIS A 416 -7.14 -3.23 18.46
N SER A 417 -6.92 -3.74 19.68
CA SER A 417 -7.19 -3.03 20.94
C SER A 417 -6.56 -1.64 20.93
N ALA A 418 -5.23 -1.55 20.74
CA ALA A 418 -4.51 -0.28 20.72
C ALA A 418 -5.02 0.67 19.61
N SER A 419 -5.02 0.22 18.36
CA SER A 419 -5.44 1.06 17.21
C SER A 419 -6.88 1.59 17.34
N LEU A 420 -7.85 0.77 17.76
CA LEU A 420 -9.23 1.23 17.93
C LEU A 420 -9.40 2.15 19.15
N ARG A 421 -8.78 1.85 20.30
CA ARG A 421 -8.83 2.72 21.48
C ARG A 421 -8.23 4.10 21.17
N SER A 422 -7.12 4.13 20.44
CA SER A 422 -6.50 5.35 19.94
C SER A 422 -7.40 6.12 18.96
N LEU A 423 -8.03 5.43 18.00
CA LEU A 423 -8.97 6.01 17.05
C LEU A 423 -10.11 6.74 17.77
N ILE A 424 -10.80 6.05 18.70
CA ILE A 424 -11.94 6.63 19.42
C ILE A 424 -11.53 7.82 20.30
N ARG A 425 -10.38 7.73 20.99
CA ARG A 425 -9.82 8.86 21.76
C ARG A 425 -9.55 10.07 20.87
N SER A 426 -8.93 9.85 19.72
CA SER A 426 -8.57 10.91 18.77
C SER A 426 -9.80 11.56 18.12
N MET A 427 -10.83 10.78 17.80
CA MET A 427 -12.13 11.31 17.37
C MET A 427 -12.76 12.21 18.44
N ASN A 428 -12.80 11.74 19.69
CA ASN A 428 -13.47 12.42 20.80
C ASN A 428 -12.73 13.69 21.27
N GLU A 429 -11.39 13.69 21.24
CA GLU A 429 -10.56 14.81 21.74
C GLU A 429 -10.37 15.93 20.71
N TYR A 430 -10.25 15.59 19.42
CA TYR A 430 -9.96 16.53 18.35
C TYR A 430 -11.16 16.81 17.41
N GLY A 431 -12.29 16.13 17.63
CA GLY A 431 -13.52 16.30 16.83
C GLY A 431 -13.42 15.74 15.41
N ILE A 432 -12.56 14.74 15.20
CA ILE A 432 -12.25 14.17 13.88
C ILE A 432 -13.42 13.30 13.41
N ASN A 433 -13.98 13.63 12.24
CA ASN A 433 -15.08 12.86 11.66
C ASN A 433 -14.56 11.59 10.96
N VAL A 434 -14.57 10.47 11.68
CA VAL A 434 -14.30 9.13 11.10
C VAL A 434 -15.64 8.42 10.86
N LEU A 435 -15.89 8.04 9.61
CA LEU A 435 -17.09 7.31 9.18
C LEU A 435 -17.00 5.80 9.43
N GLY A 436 -15.79 5.24 9.43
CA GLY A 436 -15.61 3.81 9.66
C GLY A 436 -14.17 3.33 9.84
N TYR A 437 -14.06 2.09 10.33
CA TYR A 437 -12.83 1.32 10.52
C TYR A 437 -13.03 -0.12 10.03
N TYR A 438 -12.11 -0.58 9.20
CA TYR A 438 -12.15 -1.91 8.58
C TYR A 438 -10.85 -2.67 8.85
N VAL A 439 -10.99 -3.84 9.44
CA VAL A 439 -9.88 -4.78 9.68
C VAL A 439 -9.38 -5.35 8.36
N TRP A 440 -8.08 -5.26 8.11
CA TRP A 440 -7.42 -6.11 7.12
C TRP A 440 -6.87 -7.37 7.81
N ALA A 441 -7.43 -8.56 7.61
CA ALA A 441 -8.54 -8.93 6.71
C ALA A 441 -9.60 -9.78 7.43
N LEU A 442 -10.77 -9.97 6.80
CA LEU A 442 -11.78 -10.89 7.31
C LEU A 442 -11.26 -12.34 7.32
N LEU A 443 -10.68 -12.76 6.20
CA LEU A 443 -10.11 -14.09 5.97
C LEU A 443 -8.59 -14.01 5.87
N ASP A 444 -7.90 -15.13 6.08
CA ASP A 444 -6.59 -15.31 5.44
C ASP A 444 -6.78 -15.28 3.91
N VAL A 445 -5.90 -14.58 3.22
CA VAL A 445 -5.98 -14.26 1.79
C VAL A 445 -4.59 -14.32 1.16
N PHE A 446 -4.51 -14.27 -0.17
CA PHE A 446 -3.24 -14.23 -0.88
C PHE A 446 -2.50 -12.89 -0.66
N GLU A 447 -1.37 -12.89 0.07
CA GLU A 447 -0.62 -11.68 0.42
C GLU A 447 0.57 -11.46 -0.54
N PHE A 448 0.28 -11.35 -1.83
CA PHE A 448 1.23 -11.00 -2.91
C PHE A 448 2.56 -11.79 -2.85
N SER A 449 3.67 -11.14 -2.51
CA SER A 449 5.00 -11.77 -2.43
C SER A 449 5.19 -12.69 -1.20
N ALA A 450 4.30 -12.63 -0.21
CA ALA A 450 4.28 -13.54 0.94
C ALA A 450 3.40 -14.78 0.70
N GLY A 451 2.59 -14.78 -0.37
CA GLY A 451 1.66 -15.88 -0.66
C GLY A 451 0.61 -16.07 0.43
N TYR A 452 0.22 -17.32 0.69
CA TYR A 452 -0.82 -17.66 1.66
C TYR A 452 -0.33 -17.77 3.11
N SER A 453 0.89 -18.29 3.32
CA SER A 453 1.41 -18.62 4.66
C SER A 453 2.49 -17.66 5.18
N GLY A 454 3.04 -16.76 4.34
CA GLY A 454 4.17 -15.92 4.72
C GLY A 454 3.83 -14.66 5.53
N ARG A 455 2.58 -14.19 5.45
CA ARG A 455 2.06 -13.07 6.28
C ARG A 455 0.51 -13.07 6.38
N PRO A 456 -0.13 -14.14 6.89
CA PRO A 456 -1.59 -14.18 7.04
C PRO A 456 -2.13 -13.02 7.89
N PHE A 457 -3.16 -12.32 7.37
CA PHE A 457 -3.79 -11.14 7.96
C PHE A 457 -5.19 -11.39 8.53
N GLY A 458 -5.79 -12.56 8.29
CA GLY A 458 -7.20 -12.81 8.58
C GLY A 458 -7.53 -12.87 10.07
N LEU A 459 -8.75 -12.47 10.42
CA LEU A 459 -9.41 -12.84 11.69
C LEU A 459 -9.92 -14.29 11.63
N VAL A 460 -10.36 -14.74 10.45
CA VAL A 460 -10.72 -16.13 10.15
C VAL A 460 -9.54 -16.80 9.45
N HIS A 461 -9.02 -17.87 10.02
CA HIS A 461 -8.02 -18.72 9.38
C HIS A 461 -8.63 -19.52 8.22
N VAL A 462 -7.88 -19.68 7.12
CA VAL A 462 -8.23 -20.53 5.98
C VAL A 462 -7.16 -21.61 5.82
N ASP A 463 -7.57 -22.88 5.89
CA ASP A 463 -6.68 -24.04 5.74
C ASP A 463 -6.24 -24.25 4.28
N TYR A 464 -5.13 -23.61 3.93
CA TYR A 464 -4.43 -23.79 2.66
C TYR A 464 -3.51 -25.02 2.62
N GLU A 465 -3.09 -25.54 3.77
CA GLU A 465 -2.05 -26.59 3.85
C GLU A 465 -2.60 -27.98 3.50
N SER A 466 -3.83 -28.29 3.92
CA SER A 466 -4.51 -29.52 3.49
C SER A 466 -5.23 -29.37 2.14
N GLY A 467 -5.37 -28.13 1.65
CA GLY A 467 -6.22 -27.78 0.51
C GLY A 467 -7.72 -27.82 0.79
N SER A 468 -8.16 -28.01 2.05
CA SER A 468 -9.59 -28.03 2.40
C SER A 468 -10.26 -26.65 2.37
N LEU A 469 -9.46 -25.58 2.44
CA LEU A 469 -9.89 -24.18 2.55
C LEU A 469 -10.87 -23.96 3.71
N LYS A 470 -10.84 -24.83 4.73
CA LYS A 470 -11.74 -24.76 5.88
C LYS A 470 -11.50 -23.47 6.66
N ARG A 471 -12.58 -22.76 6.99
CA ARG A 471 -12.54 -21.59 7.87
C ARG A 471 -12.47 -21.99 9.34
N THR A 472 -11.76 -21.22 10.15
CA THR A 472 -11.76 -21.34 11.63
C THR A 472 -11.48 -19.96 12.24
N LEU A 473 -12.30 -19.51 13.19
CA LEU A 473 -12.03 -18.26 13.91
C LEU A 473 -10.71 -18.35 14.67
N LYS A 474 -9.91 -17.29 14.61
CA LYS A 474 -8.70 -17.13 15.45
C LYS A 474 -9.04 -16.48 16.79
N GLU A 475 -8.13 -16.53 17.76
CA GLU A 475 -8.33 -15.91 19.07
C GLU A 475 -8.66 -14.41 18.98
N SER A 476 -8.06 -13.70 18.02
CA SER A 476 -8.34 -12.29 17.73
C SER A 476 -9.78 -12.00 17.29
N SER A 477 -10.52 -12.99 16.77
CA SER A 477 -11.96 -12.82 16.50
C SER A 477 -12.76 -12.57 17.79
N LYS A 478 -12.33 -13.14 18.92
CA LYS A 478 -13.02 -13.02 20.21
C LYS A 478 -12.98 -11.58 20.76
N PHE A 479 -11.95 -10.81 20.39
CA PHE A 479 -11.90 -9.37 20.66
C PHE A 479 -13.03 -8.63 19.94
N PHE A 480 -13.28 -8.94 18.66
CA PHE A 480 -14.34 -8.30 17.87
C PHE A 480 -15.76 -8.74 18.29
N ILE A 481 -15.95 -10.03 18.61
CA ILE A 481 -17.20 -10.53 19.21
C ILE A 481 -17.52 -9.72 20.48
N LYS A 482 -16.59 -9.68 21.46
CA LYS A 482 -16.75 -8.92 22.71
C LYS A 482 -16.99 -7.42 22.47
N LEU A 483 -16.33 -6.84 21.46
CA LEU A 483 -16.50 -5.43 21.10
C LEU A 483 -17.93 -5.13 20.64
N GLY A 484 -18.50 -5.98 19.79
CA GLY A 484 -19.87 -5.85 19.31
C GLY A 484 -20.93 -6.18 20.36
N GLU A 485 -20.72 -7.23 21.18
CA GLU A 485 -21.60 -7.58 22.31
C GLU A 485 -21.72 -6.44 23.32
N THR A 486 -20.63 -5.71 23.58
CA THR A 486 -20.57 -4.69 24.65
C THR A 486 -20.75 -3.25 24.15
N GLY A 487 -20.62 -2.99 22.84
CA GLY A 487 -20.60 -1.64 22.27
C GLY A 487 -19.36 -0.82 22.67
N LYS A 488 -18.27 -1.48 23.06
CA LYS A 488 -17.04 -0.86 23.57
C LYS A 488 -15.81 -1.56 23.02
N VAL A 489 -14.73 -0.82 22.78
CA VAL A 489 -13.42 -1.38 22.46
C VAL A 489 -12.78 -1.89 23.77
N PRO A 490 -12.66 -3.21 23.98
CA PRO A 490 -12.13 -3.74 25.23
C PRO A 490 -10.62 -3.56 25.31
N TYR A 491 -10.07 -3.31 26.49
CA TYR A 491 -8.62 -3.38 26.67
C TYR A 491 -8.11 -4.83 26.53
N VAL A 492 -7.14 -5.01 25.63
CA VAL A 492 -6.26 -6.19 25.57
C VAL A 492 -4.82 -5.72 25.83
N ALA A 493 -4.15 -6.34 26.79
CA ALA A 493 -2.76 -6.06 27.08
C ALA A 493 -1.84 -6.70 26.02
N PRO A 494 -0.76 -6.03 25.58
CA PRO A 494 0.31 -6.70 24.86
C PRO A 494 0.89 -7.85 25.72
N PRO A 495 1.12 -9.05 25.16
CA PRO A 495 1.83 -10.11 25.83
C PRO A 495 3.20 -9.64 26.35
N GLU A 496 3.59 -10.09 27.54
CA GLU A 496 4.89 -9.75 28.12
C GLU A 496 6.02 -10.25 27.21
N GLN A 497 6.87 -9.34 26.72
CA GLN A 497 8.08 -9.73 26.00
C GLN A 497 8.99 -10.50 26.96
N SER A 498 9.20 -11.78 26.68
CA SER A 498 10.08 -12.66 27.46
C SER A 498 11.48 -12.06 27.54
N THR A 499 11.90 -11.66 28.74
CA THR A 499 13.20 -11.01 28.98
C THR A 499 14.39 -12.00 29.01
N GLU A 500 14.17 -13.26 28.64
CA GLU A 500 15.25 -14.19 28.39
C GLU A 500 16.06 -13.74 27.16
N PRO A 501 17.39 -13.53 27.28
CA PRO A 501 18.22 -13.21 26.13
C PRO A 501 18.24 -14.40 25.17
N ALA A 502 17.95 -14.14 23.89
CA ALA A 502 17.96 -15.17 22.86
C ALA A 502 19.27 -16.00 22.92
N PRO A 503 19.19 -17.34 22.93
CA PRO A 503 20.35 -18.19 23.15
C PRO A 503 21.41 -17.92 22.08
N SER A 504 22.63 -17.63 22.52
CA SER A 504 23.71 -17.20 21.63
C SER A 504 24.00 -18.30 20.60
N THR A 505 23.56 -18.08 19.36
CA THR A 505 23.87 -18.91 18.20
C THR A 505 25.31 -18.68 17.76
N ALA A 506 26.25 -19.10 18.61
CA ALA A 506 27.65 -19.24 18.26
C ALA A 506 27.75 -20.23 17.08
N LEU A 507 28.05 -19.70 15.89
CA LEU A 507 28.27 -20.48 14.68
C LEU A 507 29.32 -21.58 14.96
N PRO A 508 29.01 -22.87 14.74
CA PRO A 508 29.99 -23.94 14.87
C PRO A 508 31.17 -23.69 13.93
N SER A 509 32.38 -23.55 14.49
CA SER A 509 33.59 -23.34 13.71
C SER A 509 34.02 -24.65 13.05
N THR A 510 33.62 -24.85 11.79
CA THR A 510 33.94 -26.04 11.00
C THR A 510 35.46 -26.19 10.81
N PRO A 511 36.10 -27.26 11.29
CA PRO A 511 37.52 -27.49 11.06
C PRO A 511 37.76 -28.05 9.66
N THR A 512 38.59 -27.37 8.86
CA THR A 512 38.93 -27.80 7.50
C THR A 512 39.79 -29.07 7.52
N ALA A 513 39.24 -30.19 7.03
CA ALA A 513 39.98 -31.43 6.80
C ALA A 513 39.83 -31.88 5.34
N LEU A 514 40.94 -32.18 4.66
CA LEU A 514 40.92 -32.74 3.31
C LEU A 514 40.52 -34.23 3.37
N PRO A 515 39.60 -34.70 2.50
CA PRO A 515 39.37 -36.12 2.31
C PRO A 515 40.50 -36.74 1.47
N SER A 516 41.22 -37.70 2.02
CA SER A 516 42.05 -38.62 1.24
C SER A 516 41.20 -39.65 0.49
N THR A 517 41.68 -40.12 -0.66
CA THR A 517 40.98 -41.07 -1.53
C THR A 517 40.78 -42.47 -0.92
N PRO A 518 39.61 -43.10 -1.15
CA PRO A 518 39.47 -44.56 -1.14
C PRO A 518 39.49 -45.13 -2.56
N THR A 519 40.01 -46.35 -2.71
CA THR A 519 40.12 -47.08 -3.98
C THR A 519 38.84 -47.87 -4.28
N ALA A 520 38.50 -48.06 -5.57
CA ALA A 520 37.43 -48.96 -6.01
C ALA A 520 37.98 -50.07 -6.93
N PRO A 521 37.53 -51.34 -6.81
CA PRO A 521 37.99 -52.45 -7.63
C PRO A 521 37.29 -52.54 -8.99
N SER A 522 37.88 -53.33 -9.90
CA SER A 522 37.52 -53.42 -11.32
C SER A 522 36.52 -54.52 -11.67
N SER A 523 35.65 -54.26 -12.66
CA SER A 523 35.08 -55.31 -13.54
C SER A 523 34.62 -54.75 -14.89
N THR A 524 35.05 -55.36 -16.00
CA THR A 524 34.64 -55.07 -17.39
C THR A 524 34.06 -56.34 -18.02
N PRO A 525 33.06 -56.25 -18.92
CA PRO A 525 33.32 -56.36 -20.37
C PRO A 525 32.65 -55.22 -21.18
N THR A 526 33.21 -54.68 -22.27
CA THR A 526 33.41 -55.26 -23.63
C THR A 526 32.08 -55.47 -24.39
N ALA A 527 31.85 -54.98 -25.61
CA ALA A 527 32.40 -53.85 -26.41
C ALA A 527 31.57 -53.72 -27.72
N GLN A 528 31.48 -52.53 -28.34
CA GLN A 528 31.58 -52.32 -29.80
C GLN A 528 31.49 -50.82 -30.18
N SER A 529 31.79 -50.49 -31.44
CA SER A 529 32.01 -49.12 -31.92
C SER A 529 31.49 -48.89 -33.35
N THR A 530 31.07 -47.66 -33.64
CA THR A 530 31.17 -47.02 -34.97
C THR A 530 31.39 -45.52 -34.79
N ALA A 531 32.03 -44.86 -35.77
CA ALA A 531 32.46 -43.46 -35.63
C ALA A 531 32.54 -42.72 -36.98
N THR A 532 32.18 -41.44 -36.95
CA THR A 532 32.39 -40.39 -37.98
C THR A 532 32.11 -39.03 -37.30
N SER A 533 32.65 -37.87 -37.72
CA SER A 533 33.97 -37.51 -38.28
C SER A 533 34.02 -35.97 -38.39
N LEU A 534 35.19 -35.38 -38.14
CA LEU A 534 35.53 -33.94 -38.27
C LEU A 534 35.40 -33.41 -39.73
N PRO A 535 35.52 -32.08 -40.05
CA PRO A 535 36.32 -31.07 -39.34
C PRO A 535 35.79 -29.61 -39.26
N SER A 536 36.61 -28.77 -38.61
CA SER A 536 36.55 -27.30 -38.51
C SER A 536 37.43 -26.57 -39.54
N THR A 537 37.17 -25.29 -39.82
CA THR A 537 38.13 -24.36 -40.47
C THR A 537 38.00 -22.91 -39.97
N THR A 538 39.07 -22.12 -40.12
CA THR A 538 39.26 -20.77 -39.57
C THR A 538 39.66 -19.77 -40.66
N THR A 539 39.24 -18.49 -40.58
CA THR A 539 39.85 -17.40 -41.38
C THR A 539 39.67 -15.98 -40.79
N GLN A 540 40.63 -15.10 -41.13
CA GLN A 540 40.76 -13.64 -40.86
C GLN A 540 41.72 -13.05 -41.94
N PRO A 541 42.04 -11.73 -42.01
CA PRO A 541 41.42 -10.56 -41.38
C PRO A 541 40.58 -9.74 -42.39
N PRO A 542 40.99 -8.68 -43.15
CA PRO A 542 42.23 -7.87 -43.21
C PRO A 542 42.08 -6.46 -42.54
N SER A 543 42.88 -5.44 -42.93
CA SER A 543 42.88 -4.10 -42.32
C SER A 543 43.49 -2.97 -43.20
N THR A 544 43.07 -1.71 -43.00
CA THR A 544 43.68 -0.46 -43.53
C THR A 544 43.45 0.70 -42.53
N SER A 545 44.46 1.26 -41.85
CA SER A 545 45.36 2.38 -42.24
C SER A 545 44.65 3.74 -42.47
N ALA A 546 45.04 4.89 -41.90
CA ALA A 546 46.24 5.28 -41.11
C ALA A 546 45.83 6.22 -39.92
N SER A 547 46.54 7.22 -39.36
CA SER A 547 47.79 7.96 -39.70
C SER A 547 48.43 8.65 -38.47
N THR A 548 49.36 9.60 -38.69
CA THR A 548 50.19 10.34 -37.70
C THR A 548 49.58 11.71 -37.27
N ARG A 549 50.11 12.56 -36.35
CA ARG A 549 51.48 12.79 -35.81
C ARG A 549 51.46 13.76 -34.60
N GLY A 550 52.47 13.71 -33.70
CA GLY A 550 52.98 14.91 -32.98
C GLY A 550 52.67 15.06 -31.46
N PRO A 551 53.62 15.56 -30.62
CA PRO A 551 53.45 15.67 -29.15
C PRO A 551 53.59 17.12 -28.57
N THR A 552 53.66 17.23 -27.22
CA THR A 552 53.85 18.43 -26.35
C THR A 552 52.57 19.27 -26.09
N THR A 553 52.36 19.94 -24.93
CA THR A 553 53.18 20.12 -23.70
C THR A 553 52.31 20.14 -22.44
N SER A 554 52.91 20.15 -21.24
CA SER A 554 52.23 20.23 -19.93
C SER A 554 52.01 21.66 -19.43
N GLU A 555 50.86 21.95 -18.81
CA GLU A 555 50.75 23.03 -17.82
C GLU A 555 49.61 22.83 -16.81
N LYS A 556 49.80 23.38 -15.60
CA LYS A 556 48.86 23.53 -14.47
C LYS A 556 49.00 25.01 -14.05
N PRO A 557 47.96 25.77 -13.66
CA PRO A 557 47.18 25.51 -12.43
C PRO A 557 45.72 26.04 -12.57
N PRO A 558 44.99 26.49 -11.51
CA PRO A 558 45.06 26.20 -10.07
C PRO A 558 43.79 25.53 -9.52
N SER A 559 43.81 25.17 -8.24
CA SER A 559 42.65 24.72 -7.47
C SER A 559 41.84 25.88 -6.88
N THR A 560 40.52 25.87 -7.04
CA THR A 560 39.59 26.69 -6.26
C THR A 560 38.56 25.81 -5.55
N THR A 561 38.45 25.99 -4.23
CA THR A 561 37.47 25.28 -3.39
C THR A 561 36.09 25.92 -3.50
N PRO A 562 35.00 25.16 -3.73
CA PRO A 562 33.64 25.65 -3.52
C PRO A 562 33.44 26.02 -2.04
N SER A 563 32.89 27.21 -1.78
CA SER A 563 32.53 27.64 -0.43
C SER A 563 31.27 26.95 0.07
N SER A 564 31.15 26.79 1.39
CA SER A 564 30.04 26.10 2.07
C SER A 564 28.74 26.91 2.14
N SER A 565 28.42 27.67 1.08
CA SER A 565 27.33 28.66 1.05
C SER A 565 26.06 28.20 0.33
N SER A 566 26.05 27.03 -0.31
CA SER A 566 24.90 26.50 -1.05
C SER A 566 23.93 25.63 -0.24
N CYS A 567 24.32 25.16 0.96
CA CYS A 567 23.42 24.37 1.82
C CYS A 567 22.38 25.26 2.51
N ALA A 568 22.81 26.41 3.05
CA ALA A 568 21.94 27.32 3.80
C ALA A 568 20.77 27.91 2.97
N SER A 569 20.92 28.02 1.64
CA SER A 569 19.84 28.48 0.76
C SER A 569 18.82 27.39 0.42
N VAL A 570 19.18 26.10 0.53
CA VAL A 570 18.26 24.99 0.25
C VAL A 570 17.31 24.78 1.43
N SER A 571 17.83 24.59 2.65
CA SER A 571 17.00 24.40 3.85
C SER A 571 16.10 25.62 4.09
N SER A 572 16.61 26.85 3.90
CA SER A 572 15.82 28.08 4.06
C SER A 572 14.62 28.15 3.09
N LEU A 573 14.78 27.69 1.84
CA LEU A 573 13.69 27.64 0.87
C LEU A 573 12.68 26.54 1.20
N VAL A 574 13.14 25.36 1.64
CA VAL A 574 12.26 24.26 2.09
C VAL A 574 11.46 24.69 3.32
N LEU A 575 12.11 25.24 4.36
CA LEU A 575 11.46 25.83 5.54
C LEU A 575 10.43 26.91 5.17
N THR A 576 10.71 27.76 4.17
CA THR A 576 9.75 28.78 3.71
C THR A 576 8.52 28.14 3.05
N ILE A 577 8.72 27.07 2.26
CA ILE A 577 7.63 26.31 1.63
C ILE A 577 6.81 25.57 2.69
N LEU A 578 7.44 24.90 3.65
CA LEU A 578 6.76 24.16 4.72
C LEU A 578 6.03 25.10 5.70
N ALA A 579 6.60 26.26 6.06
CA ALA A 579 5.93 27.29 6.88
C ALA A 579 4.82 28.07 6.13
N SER A 580 4.63 27.77 4.85
CA SER A 580 3.48 28.21 4.04
C SER A 580 2.35 27.17 3.97
N SER A 581 2.61 25.91 4.35
CA SER A 581 1.54 24.95 4.67
C SER A 581 0.94 25.26 6.05
N SER A 582 -0.31 24.85 6.29
CA SER A 582 -1.00 25.07 7.57
C SER A 582 -0.38 24.31 8.75
N VAL A 583 0.30 23.20 8.46
CA VAL A 583 0.79 22.17 9.39
C VAL A 583 1.71 22.71 10.49
N LEU A 584 2.40 23.83 10.27
CA LEU A 584 3.36 24.43 11.21
C LEU A 584 2.84 25.69 11.94
N ARG A 585 1.52 25.93 11.97
CA ARG A 585 0.92 27.15 12.56
C ARG A 585 -0.11 26.93 13.69
N ARG A 586 -0.20 25.73 14.26
CA ARG A 586 -1.06 25.43 15.42
C ARG A 586 -0.34 24.52 16.42
#